data_AF-A0A6V7Y2Z6-F1
#
_entry.id   AF-A0A6V7Y2Z6-F1
#
_cell.length_a   1.000
_cell.length_b   1.000
_cell.length_c   1.000
_cell.angle_alpha   90.00
_cell.angle_beta   90.00
_cell.angle_gamma   90.00
#
_symmetry.space_group_name_H-M   'P 1'
#
loop_
_entity.id
_entity.type
_entity.pdbx_description
1 polymer ?
#
loop_
_entity_poly.entity_id
_entity_poly.type
_entity_poly.pdbx_seq_one_letter_code
_entity_poly.pdbx_strand_id
1 'polypeptide(L)' 'MRVAPPLWLARHISYNPEFFPGMCLRLKESHIVVIVFATGKCIITGAQSEEEIYSTQNKIYNSISMFLKK' A
#
# COMPACT_ATOMS: atom_id res chain seq x y z
N MET A 1 -2.99 12.90 17.69
CA MET A 1 -3.38 13.45 16.38
C MET A 1 -3.24 12.33 15.36
N ARG A 2 -4.31 11.60 15.02
CA ARG A 2 -4.26 10.51 14.03
C ARG A 2 -4.48 11.14 12.66
N VAL A 3 -3.43 11.22 11.84
CA VAL A 3 -3.57 11.64 10.45
C VAL A 3 -4.44 10.56 9.77
N ALA A 4 -5.60 10.94 9.27
CA ALA A 4 -6.39 10.02 8.46
C ALA A 4 -5.68 9.85 7.10
N PRO A 5 -5.53 8.63 6.57
CA PRO A 5 -4.92 8.45 5.27
C PRO A 5 -5.67 9.24 4.20
N PRO A 6 -4.96 9.72 3.16
CA PRO A 6 -5.59 10.46 2.06
C PRO A 6 -6.81 9.70 1.52
N LEU A 7 -7.89 10.40 1.15
CA LEU A 7 -9.14 9.78 0.70
C LEU A 7 -8.95 8.79 -0.47
N TRP A 8 -7.95 9.01 -1.32
CA TRP A 8 -7.60 8.10 -2.42
C TRP A 8 -7.05 6.76 -1.93
N LEU A 9 -6.36 6.75 -0.78
CA LEU A 9 -5.88 5.54 -0.14
C LEU A 9 -7.08 4.81 0.49
N ALA A 10 -7.87 5.52 1.32
CA ALA A 10 -8.93 4.95 2.17
C ALA A 10 -10.04 4.20 1.41
N ARG A 11 -10.34 4.58 0.15
CA ARG A 11 -11.39 3.92 -0.65
C ARG A 11 -10.98 2.56 -1.23
N HIS A 12 -9.69 2.22 -1.16
CA HIS A 12 -9.12 1.04 -1.82
C HIS A 12 -8.21 0.19 -0.92
N ILE A 13 -8.35 0.37 0.40
CA ILE A 13 -7.69 -0.47 1.41
C ILE A 13 -8.68 -1.53 1.91
N SER A 14 -8.26 -2.78 1.90
CA SER A 14 -8.94 -3.85 2.62
C SER A 14 -7.99 -4.43 3.65
N TYR A 15 -8.32 -4.27 4.93
CA TYR A 15 -7.54 -4.81 6.04
C TYR A 15 -8.50 -5.40 7.07
N ASN A 16 -8.46 -6.73 7.21
CA ASN A 16 -9.10 -7.44 8.29
C ASN A 16 -8.12 -8.53 8.79
N PRO A 17 -7.33 -8.26 9.85
CA PRO A 17 -6.25 -9.13 10.30
C PRO A 17 -6.74 -10.51 10.78
N GLU A 18 -8.01 -10.64 11.14
CA GLU A 18 -8.61 -11.93 11.52
C GLU A 18 -8.74 -12.88 10.33
N PHE A 19 -8.93 -12.35 9.12
CA PHE A 19 -9.09 -13.13 7.89
C PHE A 19 -7.80 -13.18 7.05
N PHE A 20 -7.00 -12.11 7.05
CA PHE A 20 -5.73 -12.06 6.36
C PHE A 20 -4.78 -11.04 7.01
N PRO A 21 -3.52 -11.42 7.33
CA PRO A 21 -2.60 -10.56 8.08
C PRO A 21 -2.02 -9.39 7.27
N GLY A 22 -2.24 -9.34 5.95
CA GLY A 22 -1.77 -8.27 5.08
C GLY A 22 -2.85 -7.21 4.83
N MET A 23 -2.42 -5.95 4.70
CA MET A 23 -3.25 -4.87 4.19
C MET A 23 -3.18 -4.87 2.66
N CYS A 24 -4.31 -5.11 2.01
CA CYS A 24 -4.43 -5.08 0.55
C CYS A 24 -4.77 -3.66 0.06
N LEU A 25 -3.96 -3.14 -0.84
CA LEU A 25 -4.11 -1.85 -1.50
C LEU A 25 -4.27 -2.09 -3.00
N ARG A 26 -5.37 -1.59 -3.58
CA ARG A 26 -5.57 -1.63 -5.04
C ARG A 26 -5.38 -0.24 -5.61
N LEU A 27 -4.34 -0.07 -6.44
CA LEU A 27 -4.15 1.19 -7.16
C LEU A 27 -5.17 1.21 -8.31
N LYS A 28 -5.91 2.31 -8.48
CA LYS A 28 -7.03 2.37 -9.43
C LYS A 28 -6.59 2.60 -10.87
N GLU A 29 -5.48 3.32 -11.05
CA GLU A 29 -4.95 3.73 -12.34
C GLU A 29 -4.04 2.67 -12.97
N SER A 30 -3.51 1.75 -12.17
CA SER A 30 -2.68 0.64 -12.61
C SER A 30 -3.35 -0.67 -12.20
N HIS A 31 -3.17 -1.76 -12.94
CA HIS A 31 -3.65 -3.10 -12.53
C HIS A 31 -2.90 -3.66 -11.30
N ILE A 32 -2.22 -2.78 -10.56
CA ILE A 32 -1.33 -3.11 -9.47
C ILE A 32 -2.11 -3.32 -8.17
N VAL A 33 -1.78 -4.42 -7.53
CA VAL A 33 -2.18 -4.72 -6.16
C VAL A 33 -0.93 -4.76 -5.29
N VAL A 34 -0.98 -4.07 -4.16
CA VAL A 34 0.07 -4.07 -3.14
C VAL A 34 -0.47 -4.72 -1.88
N ILE A 35 0.26 -5.66 -1.30
CA ILE A 35 -0.02 -6.24 0.00
C ILE A 35 1.09 -5.83 0.96
N VAL A 36 0.73 -5.19 2.07
CA VAL A 36 1.68 -4.74 3.08
C VAL A 36 1.47 -5.51 4.37
N PHE A 37 2.54 -6.08 4.94
CA PHE A 37 2.50 -6.78 6.21
C PHE A 37 2.94 -5.86 7.35
N ALA A 38 2.49 -6.15 8.58
CA ALA A 38 2.89 -5.43 9.78
C ALA A 38 4.42 -5.42 10.01
N THR A 39 5.15 -6.38 9.44
CA THR A 39 6.62 -6.45 9.46
C THR A 39 7.30 -5.42 8.57
N GLY A 40 6.55 -4.69 7.75
CA GLY A 40 7.08 -3.77 6.73
C GLY A 40 7.42 -4.44 5.39
N LYS A 41 7.31 -5.77 5.30
CA LYS A 41 7.41 -6.48 4.01
C LYS A 41 6.23 -6.10 3.12
N CYS A 42 6.47 -6.00 1.82
CA CYS A 42 5.42 -5.78 0.84
C CYS A 42 5.52 -6.73 -0.35
N ILE A 43 4.38 -7.03 -0.97
CA ILE A 43 4.26 -7.74 -2.24
C ILE A 43 3.61 -6.76 -3.22
N ILE A 44 4.19 -6.60 -4.40
CA ILE A 44 3.65 -5.79 -5.50
C ILE A 44 3.41 -6.74 -6.67
N THR A 45 2.20 -6.73 -7.22
CA THR A 45 1.82 -7.57 -8.36
C THR A 45 0.93 -6.81 -9.34
N GLY A 46 0.86 -7.26 -10.59
CA GLY A 46 0.07 -6.65 -11.67
C GLY A 46 0.77 -5.51 -12.41
N ALA A 47 2.07 -5.29 -12.15
CA ALA A 47 2.89 -4.36 -12.90
C ALA A 47 3.28 -4.94 -14.28
N GLN A 48 3.39 -4.08 -15.28
CA GLN A 48 3.80 -4.46 -16.65
C GLN A 48 5.30 -4.21 -16.91
N SER A 49 5.96 -3.44 -16.05
CA SER A 49 7.40 -3.19 -16.10
C SER A 49 8.01 -3.07 -14.71
N GLU A 50 9.33 -3.24 -14.62
CA GLU A 50 10.06 -3.03 -13.36
C GLU A 50 9.98 -1.58 -12.88
N GLU A 51 9.99 -0.61 -13.80
CA GLU A 51 9.86 0.81 -13.48
C GLU A 51 8.54 1.10 -12.74
N GLU A 52 7.47 0.41 -13.12
CA GLU A 52 6.17 0.51 -12.46
C GLU A 52 6.22 -0.05 -11.03
N ILE A 53 7.00 -1.11 -10.81
CA ILE A 53 7.26 -1.68 -9.48
C ILE A 53 8.01 -0.65 -8.62
N TYR A 54 9.12 -0.08 -9.12
CA TYR A 54 9.92 0.89 -8.36
C TYR A 54 9.13 2.18 -8.07
N SER A 55 8.36 2.68 -9.04
CA SER A 55 7.46 3.82 -8.86
C SER A 55 6.41 3.55 -7.79
N THR A 56 5.79 2.35 -7.82
CA THR A 56 4.82 1.93 -6.81
C THR A 56 5.45 1.79 -5.43
N GLN A 57 6.60 1.14 -5.34
CA GLN A 57 7.33 0.97 -4.08
C GLN A 57 7.61 2.32 -3.43
N ASN A 58 8.09 3.31 -4.20
CA ASN A 58 8.36 4.66 -3.70
C ASN A 58 7.09 5.37 -3.22
N LYS A 59 5.99 5.25 -3.97
CA LYS A 59 4.68 5.81 -3.56
C LYS A 59 4.20 5.21 -2.23
N ILE A 60 4.32 3.89 -2.07
CA ILE A 60 3.92 3.18 -0.85
C ILE A 60 4.82 3.54 0.32
N TYR A 61 6.14 3.56 0.13
CA TYR A 61 7.11 3.93 1.16
C TYR A 61 6.86 5.35 1.68
N ASN A 62 6.66 6.32 0.78
CA ASN A 62 6.35 7.70 1.17
C ASN A 62 5.02 7.80 1.92
N SER A 63 3.99 7.05 1.49
CA SER A 63 2.69 7.06 2.14
C SER A 63 2.75 6.44 3.55
N ILE A 64 3.45 5.32 3.72
CA ILE A 64 3.58 4.62 5.01
C ILE A 64 4.52 5.37 5.96
N SER A 65 5.64 5.90 5.45
CA SER A 65 6.62 6.62 6.29
C SER A 65 6.04 7.87 6.96
N MET A 66 5.02 8.50 6.35
CA MET A 66 4.26 9.58 7.00
C MET A 66 3.57 9.15 8.31
N PHE A 67 3.22 7.87 8.46
CA PHE A 67 2.61 7.33 9.67
C PHE A 67 3.63 6.74 10.66
N LEU A 68 4.85 6.43 10.19
CA LEU A 68 5.92 5.86 11.02
C LEU A 68 6.78 6.93 11.71
N LYS A 69 6.83 8.16 11.19
CA LYS A 69 7.51 9.27 11.85
C LYS A 69 6.71 9.72 13.08
N LYS A 70 7.20 9.35 14.25
CA LYS A 70 6.80 9.89 15.55
C LYS A 70 7.15 11.38 15.66
#